data_AF-A0A1B3MPF5-F1
#
_entry.id   AF-A0A1B3MPF5-F1
#
_cell.length_a   1.000
_cell.length_b   1.000
_cell.length_c   1.000
_cell.angle_alpha   90.00
_cell.angle_beta   90.00
_cell.angle_gamma   90.00
#
_symmetry.space_group_name_H-M   'P 1'
#
loop_
_entity.id
_entity.type
_entity.pdbx_description
1 polymer ?
#
loop_
_entity_poly.entity_id
_entity_poly.type
_entity_poly.pdbx_seq_one_letter_code
_entity_poly.pdbx_strand_id
1 'polypeptide(L)' 'MILAYNLHTRSLHNYWAWDHMHGAVTGMPILALDMYEHSFHMDYGTQAAKYIDAWFRNLDWQAADRRYAQVIAVGAT' A
#
# COMPACT_ATOMS: atom_id res chain seq x y z
N MET A 1 -4.88 3.64 -1.52
CA MET A 1 -4.29 3.56 -0.16
C MET A 1 -2.88 3.02 -0.24
N ILE A 2 -1.96 3.54 0.57
CA ILE A 2 -0.56 3.12 0.62
C ILE A 2 -0.20 2.76 2.06
N LEU A 3 0.26 1.53 2.30
CA LEU A 3 0.92 1.16 3.55
C LEU A 3 2.40 1.53 3.40
N ALA A 4 2.90 2.42 4.26
CA ALA A 4 4.28 2.86 4.25
C ALA A 4 4.90 2.80 5.64
N TYR A 5 6.21 2.55 5.68
CA TYR A 5 6.99 2.67 6.90
C TYR A 5 7.54 4.08 7.03
N ASN A 6 7.26 4.72 8.16
CA ASN A 6 7.74 6.07 8.45
C ASN A 6 9.13 5.98 9.08
N LEU A 7 10.14 6.53 8.39
CA LEU A 7 11.53 6.49 8.85
C LEU A 7 11.78 7.32 10.11
N HIS A 8 10.99 8.38 10.34
CA HIS A 8 11.15 9.27 11.49
C HIS A 8 10.56 8.65 12.77
N THR A 9 9.34 8.12 12.68
CA THR A 9 8.63 7.54 13.84
C THR A 9 8.85 6.04 14.01
N ARG A 10 9.57 5.40 13.07
CA ARG A 10 9.86 3.95 13.07
C ARG A 10 8.61 3.08 13.23
N SER A 11 7.54 3.44 12.51
CA SER A 11 6.25 2.75 12.58
C SER A 11 5.58 2.65 11.21
N LEU A 12 4.64 1.71 11.07
CA LEU A 12 3.84 1.52 9.86
C LEU A 12 2.59 2.42 9.90
N HIS A 13 2.30 3.08 8.78
CA HIS A 13 1.16 3.98 8.64
C HIS A 13 0.43 3.71 7.32
N ASN A 14 -0.90 3.82 7.35
CA ASN A 14 -1.72 3.83 6.15
C ASN A 14 -1.96 5.27 5.72
N TYR A 15 -1.60 5.59 4.47
CA TYR A 15 -1.82 6.89 3.87
C TYR A 15 -2.84 6.80 2.74
N TRP A 16 -3.69 7.82 2.68
CA TRP A 16 -4.50 8.09 1.50
C TRP A 16 -3.69 8.97 0.54
N ALA A 17 -3.59 8.56 -0.72
CA ALA A 17 -2.94 9.30 -1.78
C ALA A 17 -3.97 9.51 -2.89
N TRP A 18 -4.39 10.75 -3.08
CA TRP A 18 -5.39 11.11 -4.08
C TRP A 18 -4.71 11.40 -5.41
N ASP A 19 -5.27 10.87 -6.51
CA ASP A 19 -4.83 11.16 -7.88
C ASP A 19 -3.37 10.85 -8.20
N HIS A 20 -2.85 9.78 -7.60
CA HIS A 20 -1.44 9.40 -7.69
C HIS A 20 -0.48 10.47 -7.16
N MET A 21 -1.03 11.49 -6.49
CA MET A 21 -0.29 12.58 -5.89
C MET A 21 -0.27 12.40 -4.38
N HIS A 22 0.78 12.95 -3.77
CA HIS A 22 1.04 12.94 -2.34
C HIS A 22 1.47 11.57 -1.79
N GLY A 23 2.68 11.55 -1.25
CA GLY A 23 3.21 10.47 -0.41
C GLY A 23 3.66 11.06 0.92
N ALA A 24 3.71 10.24 1.96
CA ALA A 24 4.28 10.68 3.22
C ALA A 24 5.76 11.02 3.02
N VAL A 25 6.18 12.22 3.44
CA VAL A 25 7.52 12.78 3.17
C VAL A 25 8.65 11.84 3.63
N THR A 26 8.46 11.16 4.76
CA THR A 26 9.41 10.17 5.31
C THR A 26 8.92 8.73 5.16
N GLY A 27 7.84 8.53 4.38
CA GLY A 27 7.17 7.25 4.22
C GLY A 27 7.74 6.48 3.05
N MET A 28 8.23 5.29 3.33
CA MET A 28 8.71 4.35 2.34
C MET A 28 7.61 3.31 2.05
N PRO A 29 7.04 3.28 0.84
CA PRO A 29 5.87 2.47 0.51
C PRO A 29 6.19 0.97 0.46
N ILE A 30 5.29 0.15 1.02
CA ILE A 30 5.40 -1.31 1.09
C ILE A 30 4.27 -1.97 0.29
N LEU A 31 3.03 -1.51 0.50
CA LEU A 31 1.85 -1.98 -0.23
C LEU A 31 1.09 -0.80 -0.82
N ALA A 32 0.50 -1.02 -1.99
CA ALA A 32 -0.43 -0.09 -2.62
C ALA A 32 -1.70 -0.83 -3.03
N LEU A 33 -2.85 -0.20 -2.74
CA LEU A 33 -4.17 -0.59 -3.20
C LEU A 33 -4.74 0.58 -4.00
N ASP A 34 -4.94 0.36 -5.30
CA ASP A 34 -5.54 1.34 -6.18
C ASP A 34 -7.07 1.28 -6.09
N MET A 35 -7.67 2.38 -5.66
CA MET A 35 -9.11 2.50 -5.46
C MET A 35 -9.80 3.32 -6.56
N TYR A 36 -9.10 3.70 -7.63
CA TYR A 36 -9.76 4.29 -8.79
C TYR A 36 -10.71 3.29 -9.43
N GLU A 37 -11.89 3.75 -9.86
CA GLU A 37 -12.90 2.87 -10.45
C GLU A 37 -12.34 2.06 -11.63
N HIS A 38 -11.43 2.65 -12.42
CA HIS A 38 -10.80 1.94 -13.53
C HIS A 38 -9.99 0.69 -13.11
N SER A 39 -9.59 0.57 -11.84
CA SER A 39 -8.78 -0.56 -11.37
C SER A 39 -9.64 -1.81 -11.11
N PHE A 40 -10.95 -1.66 -10.96
CA PHE A 40 -11.83 -2.77 -10.57
C PHE A 40 -13.21 -2.80 -11.26
N HIS A 41 -13.65 -1.72 -11.91
CA HIS A 41 -15.03 -1.61 -12.39
C HIS A 41 -15.39 -2.64 -13.47
N MET A 42 -14.44 -3.08 -14.31
CA MET A 42 -14.74 -4.10 -15.33
C MET A 42 -15.11 -5.46 -14.73
N ASP A 43 -14.48 -5.86 -13.63
CA ASP A 43 -14.69 -7.17 -13.01
C ASP A 43 -15.75 -7.14 -11.90
N TYR A 44 -15.86 -6.01 -11.18
CA TYR A 44 -16.68 -5.90 -9.97
C TYR A 44 -17.80 -4.85 -10.07
N GLY A 45 -17.83 -4.02 -11.11
CA GLY A 45 -18.78 -2.93 -11.26
C GLY A 45 -18.70 -1.96 -10.08
N THR A 46 -19.84 -1.71 -9.43
CA THR A 46 -19.93 -0.84 -8.23
C THR A 46 -19.52 -1.55 -6.92
N GLN A 47 -19.16 -2.83 -6.96
CA GLN A 47 -18.91 -3.65 -5.76
C GLN A 47 -17.44 -3.56 -5.29
N ALA A 48 -17.00 -2.37 -4.88
CA ALA A 48 -15.63 -2.14 -4.41
C ALA A 48 -15.19 -3.08 -3.27
N ALA A 49 -16.10 -3.52 -2.40
CA ALA A 49 -15.80 -4.45 -1.31
C ALA A 49 -15.27 -5.80 -1.83
N LYS A 50 -15.86 -6.36 -2.91
CA LYS A 50 -15.43 -7.63 -3.51
C LYS A 50 -14.05 -7.52 -4.14
N TYR A 51 -13.72 -6.35 -4.70
CA TYR A 51 -12.39 -6.07 -5.20
C TYR A 51 -11.35 -6.08 -4.06
N ILE A 52 -11.66 -5.44 -2.92
CA ILE A 52 -10.78 -5.45 -1.74
C ILE A 52 -10.57 -6.89 -1.23
N ASP A 53 -11.63 -7.70 -1.15
CA ASP A 53 -11.52 -9.12 -0.74
C ASP A 53 -10.64 -9.93 -1.71
N ALA A 54 -10.77 -9.69 -3.02
CA ALA A 54 -9.91 -10.31 -4.01
C ALA A 54 -8.46 -9.83 -3.91
N TRP A 55 -8.24 -8.55 -3.65
CA TRP A 55 -6.91 -7.98 -3.46
C TRP A 55 -6.18 -8.63 -2.28
N PHE A 56 -6.83 -8.76 -1.12
CA PHE A 56 -6.22 -9.42 0.06
C PHE A 56 -5.90 -10.89 -0.18
N ARG A 57 -6.76 -11.61 -0.92
CA ARG A 57 -6.51 -13.02 -1.27
C ARG A 57 -5.33 -13.23 -2.21
N ASN A 58 -5.02 -12.23 -3.04
CA ASN A 58 -3.94 -12.31 -4.04
C ASN A 58 -2.67 -11.56 -3.60
N LEU A 59 -2.64 -11.03 -2.38
CA LEU A 59 -1.50 -10.25 -1.91
C LEU A 59 -0.26 -11.14 -1.70
N ASP A 60 0.84 -10.77 -2.34
CA ASP A 60 2.15 -11.42 -2.10
C ASP A 60 2.78 -10.90 -0.79
N TRP A 61 2.46 -11.59 0.30
CA TRP A 61 3.00 -11.29 1.62
C TRP A 61 4.52 -11.46 1.71
N GLN A 62 5.12 -12.38 0.95
CA GLN A 62 6.57 -12.55 0.96
C GLN A 62 7.26 -11.34 0.32
N ALA A 63 6.70 -10.79 -0.75
CA ALA A 63 7.22 -9.57 -1.34
C ALA A 63 6.99 -8.36 -0.43
N ALA A 64 5.87 -8.30 0.30
CA ALA A 64 5.64 -7.26 1.30
C ALA A 64 6.69 -7.32 2.43
N ASP A 65 6.98 -8.51 2.94
CA ASP A 65 7.96 -8.74 3.99
C ASP A 65 9.39 -8.40 3.53
N ARG A 66 9.78 -8.83 2.32
CA ARG A 66 11.08 -8.43 1.74
C ARG A 66 11.23 -6.92 1.62
N ARG A 67 10.19 -6.21 1.17
CA ARG A 67 10.19 -4.74 1.11
C ARG A 67 10.34 -4.17 2.52
N TYR A 68 9.53 -4.62 3.47
CA TYR A 68 9.61 -4.18 4.87
C TYR A 68 11.02 -4.33 5.45
N ALA A 69 11.64 -5.51 5.28
CA ALA A 69 13.01 -5.79 5.73
C ALA A 69 14.04 -4.82 5.12
N GLN A 70 13.92 -4.50 3.83
CA GLN A 70 14.78 -3.50 3.18
C GLN A 70 14.57 -2.10 3.79
N VAL A 71 13.33 -1.72 4.05
CA VAL A 71 13.03 -0.38 4.56
C VAL A 71 13.53 -0.18 5.99
N ILE A 72 13.35 -1.17 6.86
CA ILE A 72 13.82 -1.06 8.25
C ILE A 72 15.35 -1.03 8.35
N ALA A 73 16.05 -1.69 7.41
CA ALA A 73 17.50 -1.62 7.33
C ALA A 73 17.99 -0.20 6.99
N VAL A 74 17.27 0.52 6.13
CA VAL A 74 17.54 1.93 5.79
C VAL A 74 17.30 2.86 6.98
N GLY A 75 16.29 2.59 7.81
CA GLY A 75 16.01 3.39 9.01
C GLY A 75 16.93 3.11 10.22
N ALA A 76 17.84 2.13 10.09
CA ALA A 76 18.78 1.72 11.12
C ALA A 76 20.18 2.35 10.98
N THR A 77 20.50 2.90 9.79
CA THR A 77 21.67 3.76 9.54
C THR A 77 21.40 5.20 9.91
#